data_AF-T1HTT8-F1
#
_entry.id   AF-T1HTT8-F1
#
_cell.length_a   1.000
_cell.length_b   1.000
_cell.length_c   1.000
_cell.angle_alpha   90.00
_cell.angle_beta   90.00
_cell.angle_gamma   90.00
#
_symmetry.space_group_name_H-M   'P 1'
#
loop_
_entity.id
_entity.type
_entity.pdbx_description
1 polymer ?
#
loop_
_entity_poly.entity_id
_entity_poly.type
_entity_poly.pdbx_seq_one_letter_code
_entity_poly.pdbx_strand_id
1 'polypeptide(L)'
;MANEDKLLKVVISDHISGHTTTSYIEEVKQLYYRDEFMQHVQEWNNIRQLCVEMALKKMLVPELIKDLHSRLLEESKEFVLRSCARRIYNWIKVAPFNVEFGDEDDDDWDTSKGIRVMALAFVPDLSIASFTCMISPDGECTDYLRLPHLLKRKNSFRQEEKLLKEADLLALKNFISSKRPHAIVIGGESREALMIAADIKEIVNNLVEDEQFPQLPVEIMDNELAKI
;
A
#
# COMPACT_ATOMS: atom_id res chain seq x y z
N MET A 1 18.25 10.78 4.12
CA MET A 1 18.79 9.72 3.25
C MET A 1 19.54 10.35 2.08
N ALA A 2 18.96 10.61 0.90
CA ALA A 2 19.78 11.08 -0.25
C ALA A 2 20.61 12.39 -0.05
N ASN A 3 20.14 13.34 0.78
CA ASN A 3 20.94 14.52 1.16
C ASN A 3 22.07 14.18 2.15
N GLU A 4 21.80 13.28 3.11
CA GLU A 4 22.80 12.80 4.08
C GLU A 4 23.87 11.96 3.39
N ASP A 5 23.46 11.16 2.40
CA ASP A 5 24.31 10.34 1.54
C ASP A 5 25.04 11.15 0.47
N LYS A 6 24.84 12.47 0.44
CA LYS A 6 25.45 13.43 -0.50
C LYS A 6 25.16 13.12 -1.98
N LEU A 7 24.06 12.42 -2.26
CA LEU A 7 23.59 12.15 -3.62
C LEU A 7 22.90 13.37 -4.24
N LEU A 8 22.33 14.24 -3.40
CA LEU A 8 21.70 15.49 -3.80
C LEU A 8 21.85 16.55 -2.72
N LYS A 9 21.79 17.83 -3.10
CA LYS A 9 21.86 18.97 -2.17
C LYS A 9 20.55 19.76 -2.25
N VAL A 10 19.86 19.87 -1.13
CA VAL A 10 18.67 20.73 -1.01
C VAL A 10 19.13 22.11 -0.55
N VAL A 11 18.75 23.17 -1.27
CA VAL A 11 19.08 24.56 -0.94
C VAL A 11 17.80 25.37 -0.96
N ILE A 12 17.52 26.07 0.14
CA ILE A 12 16.49 27.12 0.18
C ILE A 12 17.14 28.43 -0.29
N SER A 13 16.50 29.11 -1.23
CA SER A 13 16.98 30.39 -1.75
C SER A 13 17.10 31.42 -0.63
N ASP A 14 18.23 32.12 -0.59
CA ASP A 14 18.51 33.26 0.29
C ASP A 14 18.02 34.58 -0.30
N HIS A 15 17.61 34.59 -1.57
CA HIS A 15 17.02 35.74 -2.22
C HIS A 15 15.54 35.89 -1.84
N ILE A 16 15.24 37.00 -1.16
CA ILE A 16 13.89 37.41 -0.78
C ILE A 16 13.52 38.63 -1.63
N SER A 17 12.49 38.48 -2.48
CA SER A 17 11.95 39.58 -3.29
C SER A 17 11.32 40.64 -2.39
N GLY A 18 11.57 41.91 -2.71
CA GLY A 18 10.93 43.03 -2.04
C GLY A 18 9.47 43.23 -2.47
N HIS A 19 8.75 44.06 -1.73
CA HIS A 19 7.37 44.45 -2.05
C HIS A 19 7.31 45.49 -3.19
N THR A 20 8.27 46.40 -3.25
CA THR A 20 8.37 47.48 -4.26
C THR A 20 9.70 47.45 -5.02
N THR A 21 10.66 46.67 -4.56
CA THR A 21 12.00 46.53 -5.14
C THR A 21 12.33 45.06 -5.44
N THR A 22 13.37 44.85 -6.23
CA THR A 22 13.86 43.49 -6.57
C THR A 22 14.41 42.73 -5.36
N SER A 23 14.80 43.42 -4.28
CA SER A 23 15.44 42.80 -3.12
C SER A 23 14.90 43.38 -1.82
N TYR A 24 14.36 42.52 -0.96
CA TYR A 24 13.89 42.89 0.38
C TYR A 24 14.98 43.61 1.20
N ILE A 25 16.25 43.27 0.99
CA ILE A 25 17.38 43.91 1.69
C ILE A 25 17.45 45.41 1.33
N GLU A 26 17.12 45.79 0.10
CA GLU A 26 17.14 47.20 -0.32
C GLU A 26 16.01 48.00 0.34
N GLU A 27 14.83 47.40 0.52
CA GLU A 27 13.74 48.00 1.30
C GLU A 27 14.13 48.21 2.76
N VAL A 28 14.79 47.23 3.39
CA VAL A 28 15.23 47.36 4.78
C VAL A 28 16.31 48.43 4.93
N LYS A 29 17.23 48.56 3.95
CA LYS A 29 18.25 49.63 3.95
C LYS A 29 17.61 51.02 3.99
N GLN A 30 16.48 51.23 3.31
CA GLN A 30 15.78 52.53 3.32
C GLN A 30 15.26 52.93 4.70
N LEU A 31 14.92 51.97 5.57
CA LEU A 31 14.45 52.25 6.94
C LEU A 31 15.52 52.91 7.82
N TYR A 32 16.80 52.75 7.48
CA TYR A 32 17.94 53.31 8.21
C TYR A 32 18.60 54.48 7.47
N TYR A 33 18.01 54.92 6.36
CA TYR A 33 18.50 56.04 5.57
C TYR A 33 18.05 57.38 6.17
N ARG A 34 18.97 58.35 6.25
CA ARG A 34 18.67 59.73 6.66
C ARG A 34 18.85 60.66 5.47
N ASP A 35 17.78 61.37 5.09
CA ASP A 35 17.78 62.23 3.91
C ASP A 35 18.37 63.61 4.18
N GLU A 36 19.72 63.68 4.19
CA GLU A 36 20.46 64.93 4.32
C GLU A 36 21.68 64.96 3.39
N PHE A 37 21.97 66.13 2.82
CA PHE A 37 23.03 66.32 1.83
C PHE A 37 24.42 66.57 2.44
N MET A 38 24.53 66.66 3.77
CA MET A 38 25.82 66.88 4.42
C MET A 38 26.72 65.66 4.21
N GLN A 39 27.98 65.89 3.81
CA GLN A 39 28.93 64.82 3.49
C GLN A 39 29.04 63.77 4.62
N HIS A 40 29.13 64.21 5.88
CA HIS A 40 29.20 63.31 7.01
C HIS A 40 27.95 62.41 7.14
N VAL A 41 26.76 62.91 6.78
CA VAL A 41 25.52 62.13 6.84
C VAL A 41 25.50 61.06 5.76
N GLN A 42 26.01 61.37 4.56
CA GLN A 42 26.17 60.38 3.48
C GLN A 42 27.18 59.28 3.86
N GLU A 43 28.31 59.62 4.47
CA GLU A 43 29.28 58.65 4.98
C GLU A 43 28.66 57.73 6.05
N TRP A 44 27.88 58.30 6.97
CA TRP A 44 27.13 57.52 7.96
C TRP A 44 26.05 56.63 7.33
N ASN A 45 25.34 57.11 6.30
CA ASN A 45 24.35 56.30 5.57
C ASN A 45 25.02 55.10 4.89
N ASN A 46 26.20 55.26 4.30
CA ASN A 46 26.96 54.15 3.72
C ASN A 46 27.29 53.08 4.76
N ILE A 47 27.74 53.48 5.95
CA ILE A 47 28.04 52.55 7.05
C ILE A 47 26.76 51.84 7.52
N ARG A 48 25.65 52.55 7.71
CA ARG A 48 24.37 51.94 8.12
C ARG A 48 23.89 50.90 7.11
N GLN A 49 23.97 51.21 5.82
CA GLN A 49 23.58 50.28 4.76
C GLN A 49 24.46 49.01 4.76
N LEU A 50 25.78 49.16 4.95
CA LEU A 50 26.70 48.02 5.07
C LEU A 50 26.41 47.16 6.30
N CYS A 51 26.11 47.79 7.44
CA CYS A 51 25.74 47.08 8.67
C CYS A 51 24.46 46.27 8.48
N VAL A 52 23.42 46.86 7.86
CA VAL A 52 22.14 46.17 7.56
C VAL A 52 22.38 44.99 6.62
N GLU A 53 23.15 45.18 5.56
CA GLU A 53 23.45 44.11 4.61
C GLU A 53 24.21 42.96 5.26
N MET A 54 25.21 43.26 6.11
CA MET A 54 25.96 42.25 6.83
C MET A 54 25.08 41.49 7.81
N ALA A 55 24.27 42.19 8.61
CA ALA A 55 23.37 41.58 9.59
C ALA A 55 22.38 40.63 8.92
N LEU A 56 21.77 41.02 7.80
CA LEU A 56 20.81 40.18 7.09
C LEU A 56 21.49 39.01 6.37
N LYS A 57 22.49 39.27 5.51
CA LYS A 57 23.09 38.22 4.65
C LYS A 57 23.96 37.23 5.42
N LYS A 58 24.70 37.68 6.44
CA LYS A 58 25.69 36.83 7.13
C LYS A 58 25.20 36.25 8.45
N MET A 59 24.17 36.84 9.07
CA MET A 59 23.71 36.42 10.39
C MET A 59 22.27 35.92 10.34
N LEU A 60 21.32 36.79 9.98
CA LEU A 60 19.89 36.47 10.13
C LEU A 60 19.39 35.45 9.11
N VAL A 61 19.59 35.69 7.81
CA VAL A 61 19.06 34.82 6.74
C VAL A 61 19.62 33.39 6.82
N PRO A 62 20.93 33.17 7.06
CA PRO A 62 21.46 31.81 7.22
C PRO A 62 20.83 31.03 8.39
N GLU A 63 20.64 31.67 9.54
CA GLU A 63 19.99 31.02 10.70
C GLU A 63 18.51 30.75 10.42
N LEU A 64 17.79 31.67 9.79
CA LEU A 64 16.38 31.46 9.40
C LEU A 64 16.23 30.30 8.41
N ILE A 65 17.12 30.18 7.42
CA ILE A 65 17.11 29.06 6.46
C ILE A 65 17.36 27.74 7.19
N LYS A 66 18.30 27.70 8.12
CA LYS A 66 18.61 26.51 8.92
C LYS A 66 17.42 26.08 9.78
N ASP A 67 16.79 27.03 10.46
CA ASP A 67 15.58 26.78 11.26
C ASP A 67 14.41 26.31 10.40
N LEU A 68 14.22 26.93 9.23
CA LEU A 68 13.19 26.53 8.28
C LEU A 68 13.43 25.10 7.77
N HIS A 69 14.67 24.73 7.46
CA HIS A 69 15.03 23.36 7.12
C HIS A 69 14.66 22.36 8.21
N SER A 70 14.96 22.70 9.48
CA SER A 70 14.64 21.83 10.61
C SER A 70 13.13 21.64 10.78
N ARG A 71 12.37 22.74 10.76
CA ARG A 71 10.91 22.70 10.89
C ARG A 71 10.25 21.93 9.74
N LEU A 72 10.66 22.21 8.50
CA LEU A 72 10.13 21.52 7.34
C LEU A 72 10.37 20.01 7.42
N LEU A 73 11.56 19.60 7.88
CA LEU A 73 11.89 18.19 8.05
C LEU A 73 11.03 17.53 9.15
N GLU A 74 10.81 18.22 10.26
CA GLU A 74 9.97 17.72 11.35
C GLU A 74 8.50 17.58 10.93
N GLU A 75 7.93 18.61 10.30
CA GLU A 75 6.56 18.60 9.77
C GLU A 75 6.39 17.49 8.71
N SER A 76 7.39 17.32 7.84
CA SER A 76 7.37 16.25 6.83
C SER A 76 7.36 14.86 7.48
N LYS A 77 8.17 14.65 8.53
CA LYS A 77 8.20 13.39 9.27
C LYS A 77 6.86 13.11 9.95
N GLU A 78 6.28 14.11 10.61
CA GLU A 78 4.99 13.98 11.28
C GLU A 78 3.87 13.66 10.28
N PHE A 79 3.86 14.32 9.12
CA PHE A 79 2.90 14.04 8.06
C PHE A 79 2.99 12.59 7.55
N VAL A 80 4.22 12.09 7.32
CA VAL A 80 4.44 10.70 6.89
C VAL A 80 3.97 9.73 7.96
N LEU A 81 4.31 9.96 9.24
CA LEU A 81 3.85 9.12 10.35
C LEU A 81 2.32 9.05 10.43
N ARG A 82 1.64 10.20 10.35
CA ARG A 82 0.17 10.27 10.33
C ARG A 82 -0.42 9.52 9.14
N SER A 83 0.20 9.63 7.97
CA SER A 83 -0.24 8.93 6.76
C SER A 83 -0.07 7.41 6.90
N CYS A 84 1.05 6.95 7.44
CA CYS A 84 1.28 5.52 7.74
C CYS A 84 0.28 4.99 8.77
N ALA A 85 0.06 5.73 9.87
CA ALA A 85 -0.90 5.36 10.90
C ALA A 85 -2.32 5.24 10.33
N ARG A 86 -2.73 6.19 9.47
CA ARG A 86 -4.03 6.14 8.80
C ARG A 86 -4.15 4.93 7.87
N ARG A 87 -3.09 4.58 7.14
CA ARG A 87 -3.08 3.40 6.26
C ARG A 87 -3.30 2.12 7.06
N ILE A 88 -2.55 1.93 8.15
CA ILE A 88 -2.69 0.77 9.03
C ILE A 88 -4.08 0.74 9.68
N TYR A 89 -4.56 1.89 10.16
CA TYR A 89 -5.90 2.01 10.71
C TYR A 89 -6.96 1.55 9.71
N ASN A 90 -6.85 1.94 8.43
CA ASN A 90 -7.78 1.49 7.40
C ASN A 90 -7.69 -0.03 7.13
N TRP A 91 -6.50 -0.63 7.22
CA TRP A 91 -6.33 -2.09 7.09
C TRP A 91 -6.98 -2.86 8.24
N ILE A 92 -6.91 -2.33 9.47
CA ILE A 92 -7.53 -2.95 10.65
C ILE A 92 -9.03 -2.67 10.69
N LYS A 93 -9.47 -1.51 10.21
CA LYS A 93 -10.87 -1.08 10.18
C LYS A 93 -11.63 -1.66 8.99
N VAL A 94 -11.43 -2.94 8.72
CA VAL A 94 -12.22 -3.71 7.76
C VAL A 94 -13.15 -4.62 8.57
N ALA A 95 -14.44 -4.58 8.28
CA ALA A 95 -15.40 -5.46 8.95
C ALA A 95 -15.11 -6.93 8.55
N PRO A 96 -15.38 -7.90 9.44
CA PRO A 96 -15.35 -9.31 9.08
C PRO A 96 -16.19 -9.56 7.82
N PHE A 97 -15.69 -10.41 6.93
CA PHE A 97 -16.42 -10.80 5.73
C PHE A 97 -17.75 -11.46 6.12
N ASN A 98 -18.82 -11.18 5.37
CA ASN A 98 -20.11 -11.82 5.56
C ASN A 98 -20.72 -12.25 4.22
N VAL A 99 -21.43 -13.38 4.22
CA VAL A 99 -22.16 -13.91 3.06
C VAL A 99 -23.46 -14.47 3.58
N GLU A 100 -24.54 -14.17 2.88
CA GLU A 100 -25.86 -14.75 3.11
C GLU A 100 -26.20 -15.58 1.88
N PHE A 101 -26.41 -16.87 2.10
CA PHE A 101 -27.09 -17.72 1.14
C PHE A 101 -28.60 -17.55 1.38
N GLY A 102 -29.42 -17.70 0.34
CA GLY A 102 -30.88 -17.54 0.49
C GLY A 102 -31.47 -18.54 1.50
N ASP A 103 -32.77 -18.42 1.77
CA ASP A 103 -33.54 -19.38 2.60
C ASP A 103 -33.65 -20.76 1.90
N GLU A 104 -32.51 -21.39 1.61
CA GLU A 104 -32.44 -22.78 1.21
C GLU A 104 -32.35 -23.59 2.51
N ASP A 105 -33.29 -24.53 2.71
CA ASP A 105 -33.44 -25.39 3.90
C ASP A 105 -32.22 -26.36 4.13
N ASP A 106 -31.03 -26.03 3.63
CA ASP A 106 -29.81 -26.81 3.78
C ASP A 106 -28.95 -26.25 4.93
N ASP A 107 -29.02 -26.92 6.09
CA ASP A 107 -28.24 -26.64 7.29
C ASP A 107 -26.73 -26.52 7.01
N ASP A 108 -26.23 -27.14 5.94
CA ASP A 108 -24.82 -27.09 5.58
C ASP A 108 -24.37 -25.71 5.07
N TRP A 109 -25.28 -24.83 4.66
CA TRP A 109 -24.96 -23.46 4.22
C TRP A 109 -25.35 -22.38 5.23
N ASP A 110 -25.72 -22.78 6.46
CA ASP A 110 -26.04 -21.86 7.55
C ASP A 110 -24.81 -21.04 7.98
N THR A 111 -24.91 -19.72 7.83
CA THR A 111 -23.86 -18.76 8.23
C THR A 111 -24.08 -18.17 9.64
N SER A 112 -25.15 -18.56 10.35
CA SER A 112 -25.45 -18.06 11.71
C SER A 112 -24.38 -18.41 12.75
N LYS A 113 -23.66 -19.52 12.53
CA LYS A 113 -22.54 -19.98 13.37
C LYS A 113 -21.18 -19.45 12.91
N GLY A 114 -21.17 -18.53 11.94
CA GLY A 114 -19.99 -17.95 11.33
C GLY A 114 -19.60 -18.61 10.00
N ILE A 115 -18.46 -18.20 9.46
CA ILE A 115 -18.11 -18.43 8.06
C ILE A 115 -16.92 -19.38 7.93
N ARG A 116 -17.12 -20.47 7.19
CA ARG A 116 -16.04 -21.37 6.78
C ARG A 116 -15.40 -20.84 5.51
N VAL A 117 -14.08 -20.68 5.52
CA VAL A 117 -13.35 -20.11 4.37
C VAL A 117 -12.35 -21.14 3.85
N MET A 118 -12.35 -21.37 2.54
CA MET A 118 -11.25 -22.06 1.87
C MET A 118 -10.23 -21.02 1.43
N ALA A 119 -9.00 -21.10 1.92
CA ALA A 119 -7.90 -20.22 1.53
C ALA A 119 -6.88 -20.97 0.67
N LEU A 120 -6.50 -20.40 -0.47
CA LEU A 120 -5.50 -20.94 -1.38
C LEU A 120 -4.27 -20.05 -1.43
N ALA A 121 -3.13 -20.63 -1.10
CA ALA A 121 -1.82 -20.00 -1.17
C ALA A 121 -0.95 -20.68 -2.23
N PHE A 122 -0.22 -19.87 -3.01
CA PHE A 122 0.73 -20.35 -4.00
C PHE A 122 1.93 -19.39 -4.09
N VAL A 123 3.03 -19.90 -4.63
CA VAL A 123 4.21 -19.12 -5.03
C VAL A 123 4.32 -19.25 -6.55
N PRO A 124 4.68 -18.21 -7.32
CA PRO A 124 4.82 -18.25 -8.78
C PRO A 124 6.05 -19.05 -9.23
N ASP A 125 6.19 -20.27 -8.70
CA ASP A 125 7.25 -21.22 -8.98
C ASP A 125 6.61 -22.59 -9.20
N LEU A 126 6.78 -23.13 -10.40
CA LEU A 126 6.23 -24.44 -10.81
C LEU A 126 6.83 -25.62 -10.05
N SER A 127 7.98 -25.43 -9.37
CA SER A 127 8.61 -26.45 -8.55
C SER A 127 8.01 -26.53 -7.14
N ILE A 128 7.29 -25.49 -6.71
CA ILE A 128 6.69 -25.38 -5.39
C ILE A 128 5.21 -25.72 -5.50
N ALA A 129 4.75 -26.63 -4.64
CA ALA A 129 3.35 -26.98 -4.60
C ALA A 129 2.50 -25.85 -4.02
N SER A 130 1.32 -25.62 -4.60
CA SER A 130 0.30 -24.78 -3.99
C SER A 130 -0.42 -25.55 -2.88
N PHE A 131 -0.99 -24.82 -1.93
CA PHE A 131 -1.76 -25.40 -0.84
C PHE A 131 -3.09 -24.69 -0.71
N THR A 132 -4.13 -25.45 -0.42
CA THR A 132 -5.41 -24.91 0.04
C THR A 132 -5.69 -25.43 1.44
N CYS A 133 -6.32 -24.61 2.27
CA CYS A 133 -6.76 -25.00 3.60
C CYS A 133 -8.20 -24.55 3.87
N MET A 134 -8.88 -25.30 4.73
CA MET A 134 -10.17 -24.94 5.28
C MET A 134 -9.98 -24.31 6.65
N ILE A 135 -10.63 -23.16 6.84
CA ILE A 135 -10.64 -22.41 8.08
C ILE A 135 -12.05 -22.48 8.66
N SER A 136 -12.16 -22.93 9.91
CA SER A 136 -13.41 -22.95 10.66
C SER A 136 -13.83 -21.53 11.08
N PRO A 137 -15.08 -21.32 11.52
CA PRO A 137 -15.52 -20.02 12.05
C PRO A 137 -14.70 -19.54 13.26
N ASP A 138 -14.10 -20.49 14.00
CA ASP A 138 -13.23 -20.20 15.15
C ASP A 138 -11.80 -19.79 14.74
N GLY A 139 -11.49 -19.81 13.43
CA GLY A 139 -10.18 -19.45 12.88
C GLY A 139 -9.17 -20.61 12.87
N GLU A 140 -9.60 -21.83 13.15
CA GLU A 140 -8.72 -23.01 13.13
C GLU A 140 -8.63 -23.63 11.74
N CYS A 141 -7.44 -24.07 11.36
CA CYS A 141 -7.23 -24.85 10.15
C CYS A 141 -7.72 -26.29 10.36
N THR A 142 -8.83 -26.68 9.73
CA THR A 142 -9.42 -28.02 9.92
C THR A 142 -8.82 -29.04 8.97
N ASP A 143 -8.58 -28.63 7.73
CA ASP A 143 -8.13 -29.50 6.65
C ASP A 143 -7.24 -28.74 5.68
N TYR A 144 -6.39 -29.47 4.96
CA TYR A 144 -5.57 -28.92 3.90
C TYR A 144 -5.42 -29.90 2.74
N LEU A 145 -5.16 -29.36 1.56
CA LEU A 145 -4.91 -30.12 0.34
C LEU A 145 -3.69 -29.54 -0.39
N ARG A 146 -2.78 -30.43 -0.77
CA ARG A 146 -1.57 -30.10 -1.54
C ARG A 146 -1.85 -30.23 -3.05
N LEU A 147 -1.53 -29.19 -3.80
CA LEU A 147 -1.79 -29.06 -5.24
C LEU A 147 -0.48 -28.75 -5.98
N PRO A 148 0.35 -29.76 -6.29
CA PRO A 148 1.68 -29.58 -6.86
C PRO A 148 1.68 -29.06 -8.31
N HIS A 149 0.57 -29.17 -9.01
CA HIS A 149 0.43 -28.88 -10.44
C HIS A 149 -0.60 -27.81 -10.74
N LEU A 150 -1.11 -27.11 -9.72
CA LEU A 150 -2.11 -26.05 -9.88
C LEU A 150 -1.66 -24.93 -10.82
N LEU A 151 -0.37 -24.60 -10.85
CA LEU A 151 0.14 -23.53 -11.72
C LEU A 151 0.34 -23.94 -13.18
N LYS A 152 0.20 -25.23 -13.51
CA LYS A 152 0.25 -25.70 -14.90
C LYS A 152 -0.99 -25.23 -15.66
N ARG A 153 -0.85 -25.06 -16.98
CA ARG A 153 -1.96 -24.60 -17.83
C ARG A 153 -2.86 -25.75 -18.27
N LYS A 154 -4.18 -25.56 -18.17
CA LYS A 154 -5.19 -26.48 -18.74
C LYS A 154 -4.98 -26.76 -20.24
N ASN A 155 -4.55 -25.74 -20.99
CA ASN A 155 -4.31 -25.81 -22.44
C ASN A 155 -2.82 -25.99 -22.79
N SER A 156 -2.03 -26.65 -21.93
CA SER A 156 -0.63 -26.97 -22.27
C SER A 156 -0.58 -27.92 -23.47
N PHE A 157 0.39 -27.71 -24.38
CA PHE A 157 0.65 -28.62 -25.50
C PHE A 157 1.19 -29.99 -25.03
N ARG A 158 1.68 -30.07 -23.78
CA ARG A 158 2.16 -31.31 -23.17
C ARG A 158 1.01 -32.03 -22.50
N GLN A 159 0.66 -33.19 -23.02
CA GLN A 159 -0.47 -33.99 -22.53
C GLN A 159 -0.28 -34.44 -21.07
N GLU A 160 0.95 -34.77 -20.66
CA GLU A 160 1.26 -35.16 -19.28
C GLU A 160 1.02 -34.01 -18.28
N GLU A 161 1.43 -32.78 -18.60
CA GLU A 161 1.19 -31.61 -17.76
C GLU A 161 -0.31 -31.30 -17.61
N LYS A 162 -1.06 -31.48 -18.71
CA LYS A 162 -2.51 -31.30 -18.72
C LYS A 162 -3.20 -32.29 -17.78
N LEU A 163 -2.87 -33.58 -17.89
CA LEU A 163 -3.44 -34.62 -17.03
C LEU A 163 -3.15 -34.37 -15.55
N LEU A 164 -1.94 -33.90 -15.22
CA LEU A 164 -1.56 -33.57 -13.85
C LEU A 164 -2.32 -32.36 -13.30
N LYS A 165 -2.57 -31.33 -14.12
CA LYS A 165 -3.40 -30.17 -13.74
C LYS A 165 -4.87 -30.56 -13.56
N GLU A 166 -5.40 -31.40 -14.44
CA GLU A 166 -6.78 -31.91 -14.35
C GLU A 166 -6.98 -32.74 -13.08
N ALA A 167 -6.00 -33.56 -12.69
CA ALA A 167 -6.04 -34.31 -11.44
C ALA A 167 -6.11 -33.38 -10.21
N ASP A 168 -5.31 -32.31 -10.17
CA ASP A 168 -5.33 -31.31 -9.09
C ASP A 168 -6.66 -30.55 -9.05
N LEU A 169 -7.23 -30.20 -10.21
CA LEU A 169 -8.53 -29.55 -10.29
C LEU A 169 -9.67 -30.46 -9.84
N LEU A 170 -9.61 -31.76 -10.15
CA LEU A 170 -10.58 -32.73 -9.67
C LEU A 170 -10.47 -32.92 -8.16
N ALA A 171 -9.24 -32.99 -7.62
CA ALA A 171 -9.00 -33.02 -6.18
C ALA A 171 -9.58 -31.78 -5.50
N LEU A 172 -9.43 -30.60 -6.12
CA LEU A 172 -10.00 -29.35 -5.64
C LEU A 172 -11.54 -29.35 -5.69
N LYS A 173 -12.17 -29.86 -6.77
CA LYS A 173 -13.64 -30.04 -6.86
C LYS A 173 -14.14 -30.92 -5.72
N ASN A 174 -13.51 -32.07 -5.49
CA ASN A 174 -13.88 -33.00 -4.42
C ASN A 174 -13.69 -32.37 -3.02
N PHE A 175 -12.65 -31.55 -2.84
CA PHE A 175 -12.39 -30.85 -1.58
C PHE A 175 -13.46 -29.78 -1.30
N ILE A 176 -13.85 -28.99 -2.31
CA ILE A 176 -14.94 -28.00 -2.17
C ILE A 176 -16.27 -28.71 -1.90
N SER A 177 -16.58 -29.78 -2.64
CA SER A 177 -17.83 -30.54 -2.47
C SER A 177 -17.94 -31.16 -1.07
N SER A 178 -16.85 -31.75 -0.56
CA SER A 178 -16.84 -32.40 0.76
C SER A 178 -16.79 -31.43 1.95
N LYS A 179 -16.13 -30.28 1.82
CA LYS A 179 -15.92 -29.33 2.93
C LYS A 179 -16.87 -28.16 2.96
N ARG A 180 -17.63 -27.93 1.87
CA ARG A 180 -18.67 -26.90 1.74
C ARG A 180 -18.24 -25.53 2.33
N PRO A 181 -17.19 -24.90 1.77
CA PRO A 181 -16.75 -23.57 2.19
C PRO A 181 -17.78 -22.50 1.84
N HIS A 182 -18.08 -21.59 2.75
CA HIS A 182 -18.96 -20.45 2.50
C HIS A 182 -18.28 -19.38 1.62
N ALA A 183 -16.95 -19.34 1.60
CA ALA A 183 -16.19 -18.42 0.77
C ALA A 183 -14.85 -19.03 0.35
N ILE A 184 -14.35 -18.60 -0.81
CA ILE A 184 -13.04 -19.01 -1.31
C ILE A 184 -12.16 -17.78 -1.50
N VAL A 185 -10.97 -17.81 -0.90
CA VAL A 185 -9.99 -16.73 -0.96
C VAL A 185 -8.70 -17.25 -1.60
N ILE A 186 -8.14 -16.48 -2.52
CA ILE A 186 -6.90 -16.80 -3.22
C ILE A 186 -5.87 -15.70 -2.91
N GLY A 187 -4.67 -16.09 -2.50
CA GLY A 187 -3.57 -15.16 -2.28
C GLY A 187 -3.15 -14.47 -3.58
N GLY A 188 -3.15 -13.14 -3.58
CA GLY A 188 -2.79 -12.29 -4.73
C GLY A 188 -1.28 -12.18 -4.98
N GLU A 189 -0.57 -13.31 -5.05
CA GLU A 189 0.89 -13.32 -5.18
C GLU A 189 1.38 -12.79 -6.54
N SER A 190 0.69 -13.15 -7.61
CA SER A 190 1.09 -12.84 -8.99
C SER A 190 -0.11 -12.90 -9.95
N ARG A 191 0.10 -12.60 -11.24
CA ARG A 191 -0.96 -12.64 -12.26
C ARG A 191 -1.60 -14.04 -12.40
N GLU A 192 -0.87 -15.09 -12.07
CA GLU A 192 -1.35 -16.47 -12.02
C GLU A 192 -2.59 -16.64 -11.12
N ALA A 193 -2.76 -15.79 -10.10
CA ALA A 193 -3.96 -15.78 -9.25
C ALA A 193 -5.25 -15.60 -10.06
N LEU A 194 -5.24 -14.82 -11.15
CA LEU A 194 -6.40 -14.66 -12.04
C LEU A 194 -6.76 -15.95 -12.76
N MET A 195 -5.76 -16.74 -13.16
CA MET A 195 -5.99 -18.04 -13.80
C MET A 195 -6.55 -19.04 -12.78
N ILE A 196 -5.99 -19.06 -11.56
CA ILE A 196 -6.50 -19.91 -10.48
C ILE A 196 -7.94 -19.51 -10.12
N ALA A 197 -8.24 -18.22 -10.03
CA ALA A 197 -9.58 -17.73 -9.75
C ALA A 197 -10.58 -18.11 -10.84
N ALA A 198 -10.19 -18.02 -12.11
CA ALA A 198 -11.01 -18.48 -13.22
C ALA A 198 -11.27 -19.99 -13.15
N ASP A 199 -10.24 -20.78 -12.87
CA ASP A 199 -10.37 -22.24 -12.70
C ASP A 199 -11.31 -22.61 -11.54
N ILE A 200 -11.20 -21.91 -10.41
CA ILE A 200 -12.06 -22.15 -9.24
C ILE A 200 -13.49 -21.70 -9.51
N LYS A 201 -13.71 -20.55 -10.15
CA LYS A 201 -15.05 -20.09 -10.53
C LYS A 201 -15.73 -21.07 -11.48
N GLU A 202 -14.99 -21.66 -12.41
CA GLU A 202 -15.51 -22.72 -13.28
C GLU A 202 -15.90 -23.98 -12.47
N ILE A 203 -15.08 -24.40 -11.51
CA ILE A 203 -15.41 -25.51 -10.62
C ILE A 203 -16.68 -25.23 -9.80
N VAL A 204 -16.79 -24.03 -9.23
CA VAL A 204 -17.97 -23.61 -8.45
C VAL A 204 -19.21 -23.62 -9.33
N ASN A 205 -19.16 -23.06 -10.54
CA ASN A 205 -20.30 -23.06 -11.45
C ASN A 205 -20.74 -24.48 -11.81
N ASN A 206 -19.81 -25.40 -12.05
CA ASN A 206 -20.14 -26.80 -12.29
C ASN A 206 -20.81 -27.46 -11.05
N LEU A 207 -20.39 -27.11 -9.83
CA LEU A 207 -21.03 -27.62 -8.60
C LEU A 207 -22.42 -27.03 -8.38
N VAL A 208 -22.65 -25.77 -8.78
CA VAL A 208 -23.98 -25.15 -8.75
C VAL A 208 -24.93 -25.91 -9.69
N GLU A 209 -24.47 -26.25 -10.89
CA GLU A 209 -25.27 -26.98 -11.89
C GLU A 209 -25.47 -28.47 -11.54
N ASP A 210 -24.42 -29.16 -11.10
CA ASP A 210 -24.43 -30.61 -10.86
C ASP A 210 -25.01 -31.01 -9.49
N GLU A 211 -24.69 -30.24 -8.44
CA GLU A 211 -24.88 -30.61 -7.03
C GLU A 211 -25.75 -29.62 -6.27
N GLN A 212 -26.39 -28.64 -6.95
CA GLN A 212 -27.24 -27.60 -6.34
C GLN A 212 -26.51 -26.77 -5.27
N PHE A 213 -25.21 -26.51 -5.45
CA PHE A 213 -24.49 -25.59 -4.58
C PHE A 213 -25.04 -24.16 -4.73
N PRO A 214 -25.02 -23.34 -3.66
CA PRO A 214 -25.22 -21.92 -3.80
C PRO A 214 -23.99 -21.29 -4.50
N GLN A 215 -24.18 -20.09 -5.04
CA GLN A 215 -23.08 -19.36 -5.66
C GLN A 215 -22.05 -18.92 -4.61
N LEU A 216 -20.86 -19.52 -4.64
CA LEU A 216 -19.79 -19.18 -3.70
C LEU A 216 -18.98 -17.96 -4.20
N PRO A 217 -18.70 -16.97 -3.34
CA PRO A 217 -17.79 -15.88 -3.67
C PRO A 217 -16.34 -16.39 -3.74
N VAL A 218 -15.66 -16.02 -4.84
CA VAL A 218 -14.25 -16.34 -5.08
C VAL A 218 -13.49 -15.03 -5.26
N GLU A 219 -12.72 -14.67 -4.24
CA GLU A 219 -12.03 -13.39 -4.14
C GLU A 219 -10.50 -13.57 -4.12
N ILE A 220 -9.79 -12.61 -4.71
CA ILE A 220 -8.34 -12.52 -4.61
C ILE A 220 -8.01 -11.49 -3.55
N MET A 221 -7.25 -11.89 -2.52
CA MET A 221 -6.87 -11.01 -1.42
C MET A 221 -5.36 -10.77 -1.37
N ASP A 222 -4.98 -9.59 -0.93
CA ASP A 222 -3.59 -9.26 -0.63
C ASP A 222 -3.05 -10.20 0.47
N ASN A 223 -1.86 -10.75 0.24
CA ASN A 223 -1.21 -11.70 1.12
C ASN A 223 0.04 -11.14 1.81
N GLU A 224 0.29 -9.82 1.75
CA GLU A 224 1.43 -9.20 2.44
C GLU A 224 1.48 -9.55 3.93
N LEU A 225 0.34 -9.49 4.63
CA LEU A 225 0.27 -9.83 6.07
C LEU A 225 0.52 -11.33 6.32
N ALA A 226 0.09 -12.21 5.42
CA ALA A 226 0.22 -13.66 5.58
C ALA A 226 1.67 -14.16 5.40
N LYS A 227 2.56 -13.33 4.82
CA LYS A 227 3.98 -13.65 4.62
C LYS A 227 4.87 -13.27 5.81
N ILE A 228 4.37 -12.43 6.72
CA ILE A 228 5.10 -11.93 7.89
C ILE A 228 4.95 -12.93 9.03
#